data_AF-A0A3B1DAB5-F1
#
_entry.id   AF-A0A3B1DAB5-F1
#
_cell.length_a   1.000
_cell.length_b   1.000
_cell.length_c   1.000
_cell.angle_alpha   90.00
_cell.angle_beta   90.00
_cell.angle_gamma   90.00
#
_symmetry.space_group_name_H-M   'P 1'
#
loop_
_entity.id
_entity.type
_entity.pdbx_description
1 polymer ?
#
loop_
_entity_poly.entity_id
_entity_poly.type
_entity_poly.pdbx_seq_one_letter_code
_entity_poly.pdbx_strand_id
1 'polypeptide(L)'
;MKAVFFDDKLEFVKDYPVPEPAEDEALIRVSLAGICNTDLEIRKGYSGVKGIIGHEFVGVVEKINGRDRGLTGKRVVGEINCGCGLCSYCLRGLKNHCPDRRVLGIVDKDGAMAEYITLPVNNLLEVPETITDEEAVFTEPLAAAFEITRGVHIKPTDKILVMGDGKLGLLCCLVLNLLHPDLSLVGKHEDKLRIARGQNVKTILLDNLEMEKSYDTVVESTGSADGFEMALKLVRPGGTVVLKSTVAKGREINLAPLVIDEITVVGSRCGPFKPALRALERKSIDVRPLITGICPFERAKGAFEKAEEKGSLKVIIDFR
;
A
#
# COMPACT_ATOMS: atom_id res chain seq x y z
N MET A 1 -14.82 -21.82 5.53
CA MET A 1 -14.76 -20.35 5.44
C MET A 1 -14.73 -19.93 3.98
N LYS A 2 -15.31 -18.77 3.69
CA LYS A 2 -15.23 -18.11 2.40
C LYS A 2 -13.81 -17.56 2.20
N ALA A 3 -13.25 -17.75 1.01
CA ALA A 3 -11.93 -17.25 0.65
C ALA A 3 -11.77 -17.03 -0.86
N VAL A 4 -10.87 -16.13 -1.23
CA VAL A 4 -10.36 -15.95 -2.60
C VAL A 4 -9.02 -16.65 -2.69
N PHE A 5 -9.02 -17.83 -3.31
CA PHE A 5 -7.83 -18.65 -3.53
C PHE A 5 -7.28 -18.39 -4.93
N PHE A 6 -5.96 -18.42 -5.09
CA PHE A 6 -5.30 -18.28 -6.37
C PHE A 6 -4.38 -19.47 -6.64
N ASP A 7 -4.59 -20.12 -7.79
CA ASP A 7 -3.75 -21.17 -8.37
C ASP A 7 -3.88 -21.08 -9.90
N ASP A 8 -2.99 -20.32 -10.53
CA ASP A 8 -3.03 -19.84 -11.92
C ASP A 8 -4.26 -18.97 -12.31
N LYS A 9 -5.37 -19.11 -11.59
CA LYS A 9 -6.62 -18.37 -11.73
C LYS A 9 -7.25 -18.12 -10.36
N LEU A 10 -8.16 -17.14 -10.29
CA LEU A 10 -8.94 -16.86 -9.08
C LEU A 10 -10.05 -17.91 -8.90
N GLU A 11 -10.15 -18.43 -7.68
CA GLU A 11 -11.21 -19.32 -7.23
C GLU A 11 -11.89 -18.73 -5.99
N PHE A 12 -13.22 -18.66 -6.03
CA PHE A 12 -14.04 -18.08 -4.96
C PHE A 12 -14.70 -19.22 -4.18
N VAL A 13 -14.01 -19.70 -3.15
CA VAL A 13 -14.38 -20.89 -2.39
C VAL A 13 -15.23 -20.52 -1.18
N LYS A 14 -16.16 -21.38 -0.77
CA LYS A 14 -17.07 -21.15 0.37
C LYS A 14 -16.75 -22.03 1.59
N ASP A 15 -15.97 -23.08 1.38
CA ASP A 15 -15.72 -24.20 2.28
C ASP A 15 -14.22 -24.43 2.52
N TYR A 16 -13.40 -23.38 2.46
CA TYR A 16 -11.99 -23.45 2.80
C TYR A 16 -11.79 -23.72 4.31
N PRO A 17 -10.79 -24.50 4.75
CA PRO A 17 -10.53 -24.74 6.17
C PRO A 17 -10.25 -23.45 6.95
N VAL A 18 -10.76 -23.32 8.18
CA VAL A 18 -10.36 -22.22 9.07
C VAL A 18 -8.94 -22.49 9.57
N PRO A 19 -8.01 -21.53 9.46
CA PRO A 19 -6.64 -21.74 9.91
C PRO A 19 -6.57 -21.77 11.44
N GLU A 20 -5.65 -22.57 11.97
CA GLU A 20 -5.33 -22.58 13.40
C GLU A 20 -4.08 -21.70 13.65
N PRO A 21 -4.12 -20.78 14.63
CA PRO A 21 -2.97 -19.93 14.92
C PRO A 21 -1.82 -20.74 15.51
N ALA A 22 -0.62 -20.58 14.94
CA ALA A 22 0.61 -21.09 15.54
C ALA A 22 0.94 -20.39 16.86
N GLU A 23 1.96 -20.86 17.58
CA GLU A 23 2.44 -20.19 18.80
C GLU A 23 2.75 -18.71 18.51
N ASP A 24 2.28 -17.83 19.40
CA ASP A 24 2.32 -16.37 19.31
C ASP A 24 1.63 -15.76 18.08
N GLU A 25 0.79 -16.52 17.37
CA GLU A 25 -0.14 -16.00 16.37
C GLU A 25 -1.55 -15.82 16.95
N ALA A 26 -2.28 -14.89 16.33
CA ALA A 26 -3.69 -14.64 16.55
C ALA A 26 -4.50 -15.20 15.39
N LEU A 27 -5.70 -15.72 15.66
CA LEU A 27 -6.75 -15.89 14.68
C LEU A 27 -7.57 -14.60 14.62
N ILE A 28 -7.70 -14.04 13.42
CA ILE A 28 -8.43 -12.81 13.17
C ILE A 28 -9.61 -13.12 12.26
N ARG A 29 -10.82 -12.73 12.66
CA ARG A 29 -11.99 -12.70 11.78
C ARG A 29 -11.95 -11.40 10.98
N VAL A 30 -11.79 -11.51 9.67
CA VAL A 30 -11.69 -10.35 8.77
C VAL A 30 -13.07 -9.72 8.63
N SER A 31 -13.14 -8.39 8.78
CA SER A 31 -14.34 -7.62 8.46
C SER A 31 -14.31 -7.18 7.00
N LEU A 32 -13.24 -6.49 6.61
CA LEU A 32 -13.06 -5.93 5.27
C LEU A 32 -11.66 -6.23 4.75
N ALA A 33 -11.55 -6.52 3.46
CA ALA A 33 -10.28 -6.68 2.74
C ALA A 33 -10.23 -5.80 1.49
N GLY A 34 -9.16 -5.02 1.33
CA GLY A 34 -8.91 -4.18 0.16
C GLY A 34 -8.30 -4.98 -0.98
N ILE A 35 -8.70 -4.66 -2.21
CA ILE A 35 -8.00 -5.11 -3.43
C ILE A 35 -6.87 -4.12 -3.72
N CYS A 36 -5.66 -4.63 -3.85
CA CYS A 36 -4.46 -3.89 -4.21
C CYS A 36 -4.02 -4.21 -5.65
N ASN A 37 -3.23 -3.31 -6.24
CA ASN A 37 -2.63 -3.56 -7.56
C ASN A 37 -1.73 -4.80 -7.53
N THR A 38 -1.10 -5.12 -6.40
CA THR A 38 -0.32 -6.35 -6.25
C THR A 38 -1.19 -7.60 -6.45
N ASP A 39 -2.44 -7.61 -6.00
CA ASP A 39 -3.35 -8.74 -6.24
C ASP A 39 -3.68 -8.89 -7.74
N LEU A 40 -3.77 -7.77 -8.47
CA LEU A 40 -3.96 -7.78 -9.93
C LEU A 40 -2.69 -8.23 -10.67
N GLU A 41 -1.50 -7.88 -10.17
CA GLU A 41 -0.23 -8.35 -10.74
C GLU A 41 0.02 -9.84 -10.44
N ILE A 42 -0.43 -10.36 -9.30
CA ILE A 42 -0.38 -11.81 -8.99
C ILE A 42 -1.12 -12.61 -10.07
N ARG A 43 -2.28 -12.14 -10.52
CA ARG A 43 -3.03 -12.74 -11.66
C ARG A 43 -2.25 -12.74 -12.98
N LYS A 44 -1.23 -11.88 -13.12
CA LYS A 44 -0.34 -11.79 -14.29
C LYS A 44 0.96 -12.57 -14.11
N GLY A 45 1.08 -13.36 -13.04
CA GLY A 45 2.25 -14.18 -12.73
C GLY A 45 3.27 -13.53 -11.80
N TYR A 46 2.93 -12.41 -11.14
CA TYR A 46 3.82 -11.80 -10.15
C TYR A 46 4.01 -12.71 -8.93
N SER A 47 5.26 -12.91 -8.52
CA SER A 47 5.67 -13.60 -7.28
C SER A 47 5.32 -15.09 -7.16
N GLY A 48 4.75 -15.73 -8.20
CA GLY A 48 4.47 -17.17 -8.21
C GLY A 48 3.54 -17.64 -7.08
N VAL A 49 2.65 -16.77 -6.61
CA VAL A 49 1.79 -17.02 -5.46
C VAL A 49 0.83 -18.18 -5.73
N LYS A 50 0.66 -19.06 -4.75
CA LYS A 50 -0.38 -20.08 -4.70
C LYS A 50 -0.95 -20.12 -3.29
N GLY A 51 -2.21 -19.77 -3.10
CA GLY A 51 -2.79 -19.56 -1.77
C GLY A 51 -3.90 -18.52 -1.74
N ILE A 52 -4.33 -18.16 -0.53
CA ILE A 52 -5.26 -17.03 -0.34
C ILE A 52 -4.50 -15.72 -0.56
N ILE A 53 -5.07 -14.79 -1.32
CA ILE A 53 -4.45 -13.50 -1.64
C ILE A 53 -4.99 -12.36 -0.76
N GLY A 54 -4.46 -11.15 -0.95
CA GLY A 54 -4.84 -9.94 -0.23
C GLY A 54 -4.03 -9.68 1.03
N HIS A 55 -3.73 -8.40 1.26
CA HIS A 55 -2.82 -7.97 2.33
C HIS A 55 -3.21 -6.63 2.97
N GLU A 56 -4.34 -6.06 2.56
CA GLU A 56 -4.91 -4.84 3.15
C GLU A 56 -6.21 -5.23 3.84
N PHE A 57 -6.29 -5.15 5.17
CA PHE A 57 -7.48 -5.62 5.90
C PHE A 57 -7.70 -4.91 7.22
N VAL A 58 -8.91 -5.05 7.74
CA VAL A 58 -9.27 -4.84 9.15
C VAL A 58 -10.11 -6.03 9.62
N GLY A 59 -9.91 -6.45 10.87
CA GLY A 59 -10.67 -7.56 11.46
C GLY A 59 -10.66 -7.53 12.97
N VAL A 60 -11.26 -8.53 13.60
CA VAL A 60 -11.34 -8.68 15.06
C VAL A 60 -10.55 -9.92 15.48
N VAL A 61 -9.72 -9.79 16.52
CA VAL A 61 -8.98 -10.93 17.07
C VAL A 61 -9.94 -11.86 17.82
N GLU A 62 -10.13 -13.08 17.32
CA GLU A 62 -11.01 -14.09 17.92
C GLU A 62 -10.30 -14.89 19.03
N LYS A 63 -9.07 -15.34 18.75
CA LYS A 63 -8.24 -16.07 19.74
C LYS A 63 -6.77 -15.83 19.49
N ILE A 64 -5.96 -15.95 20.55
CA ILE A 64 -4.50 -15.88 20.49
C ILE A 64 -3.95 -17.19 21.05
N ASN A 65 -3.05 -17.83 20.31
CA ASN A 65 -2.30 -18.99 20.79
C ASN A 65 -1.00 -18.52 21.44
N GLY A 66 -1.13 -17.92 22.63
CA GLY A 66 -0.01 -17.32 23.36
C GLY A 66 -0.45 -16.86 24.75
N ARG A 67 0.52 -16.43 25.56
CA ARG A 67 0.25 -15.97 26.94
C ARG A 67 -0.41 -14.60 26.98
N ASP A 68 0.03 -13.69 26.12
CA ASP A 68 -0.55 -12.34 26.03
C ASP A 68 -1.83 -12.37 25.19
N ARG A 69 -2.96 -12.12 25.85
CA ARG A 69 -4.29 -12.07 25.22
C ARG A 69 -4.83 -10.63 25.11
N GLY A 70 -3.99 -9.61 25.28
CA GLY A 70 -4.40 -8.21 25.35
C GLY A 70 -5.11 -7.66 24.11
N LEU A 71 -4.99 -8.33 22.96
CA LEU A 71 -5.70 -7.97 21.73
C LEU A 71 -6.99 -8.76 21.47
N THR A 72 -7.32 -9.80 22.24
CA THR A 72 -8.54 -10.59 22.02
C THR A 72 -9.80 -9.72 22.11
N GLY A 73 -10.70 -9.85 21.12
CA GLY A 73 -11.91 -9.05 20.99
C GLY A 73 -11.70 -7.67 20.37
N LYS A 74 -10.44 -7.24 20.15
CA LYS A 74 -10.14 -5.92 19.61
C LYS A 74 -10.12 -5.91 18.09
N ARG A 75 -10.48 -4.76 17.50
CA ARG A 75 -10.27 -4.49 16.07
C ARG A 75 -8.80 -4.26 15.80
N VAL A 76 -8.28 -4.89 14.75
CA VAL A 76 -6.87 -4.84 14.38
C VAL A 76 -6.68 -4.69 12.88
N VAL A 77 -5.57 -4.06 12.53
CA VAL A 77 -4.90 -4.14 11.22
C VAL A 77 -3.56 -4.85 11.44
N GLY A 78 -2.92 -5.32 10.38
CA GLY A 78 -1.67 -6.09 10.50
C GLY A 78 -0.57 -5.66 9.53
N GLU A 79 0.64 -5.46 10.04
CA GLU A 79 1.84 -5.39 9.20
C GLU A 79 2.00 -6.70 8.43
N ILE A 80 2.24 -6.60 7.12
CA ILE A 80 2.18 -7.77 6.22
C ILE A 80 3.44 -8.64 6.27
N ASN A 81 4.58 -8.08 6.71
CA ASN A 81 5.88 -8.75 6.72
C ASN A 81 6.12 -9.48 8.04
N CYS A 82 5.99 -10.80 8.04
CA CYS A 82 6.26 -11.68 9.18
C CYS A 82 7.74 -12.10 9.16
N GLY A 83 8.61 -11.31 9.80
CA GLY A 83 10.03 -11.63 9.93
C GLY A 83 10.31 -12.70 10.99
N CYS A 84 11.48 -13.35 10.91
CA CYS A 84 11.87 -14.43 11.84
C CYS A 84 12.18 -13.96 13.27
N GLY A 85 12.32 -12.65 13.50
CA GLY A 85 12.61 -12.08 14.83
C GLY A 85 14.06 -12.20 15.29
N LEU A 86 14.88 -13.03 14.65
CA LEU A 86 16.22 -13.39 15.14
C LEU A 86 17.38 -12.92 14.24
N CYS A 87 17.13 -12.67 12.96
CA CYS A 87 18.20 -12.25 12.03
C CYS A 87 18.62 -10.78 12.22
N SER A 88 19.78 -10.40 11.67
CA SER A 88 20.32 -9.04 11.78
C SER A 88 19.38 -7.95 11.28
N TYR A 89 18.54 -8.23 10.27
CA TYR A 89 17.51 -7.30 9.81
C TYR A 89 16.37 -7.16 10.82
N CYS A 90 15.85 -8.28 11.35
CA CYS A 90 14.78 -8.25 12.34
C CYS A 90 15.20 -7.52 13.63
N LEU A 91 16.43 -7.76 14.10
CA LEU A 91 16.98 -7.09 15.29
C LEU A 91 17.16 -5.58 15.09
N ARG A 92 17.25 -5.12 13.83
CA ARG A 92 17.29 -3.69 13.45
C ARG A 92 15.90 -3.12 13.14
N GLY A 93 14.82 -3.88 13.33
CA GLY A 93 13.46 -3.46 12.99
C GLY A 93 13.14 -3.48 11.49
N LEU A 94 13.97 -4.13 10.67
CA LEU A 94 13.83 -4.24 9.21
C LEU A 94 13.20 -5.58 8.81
N LYS A 95 12.07 -5.95 9.44
CA LYS A 95 11.38 -7.24 9.19
C LYS A 95 11.03 -7.45 7.71
N ASN A 96 10.73 -6.37 7.00
CA ASN A 96 10.47 -6.36 5.55
C ASN A 96 11.67 -6.76 4.67
N HIS A 97 12.88 -6.79 5.23
CA HIS A 97 14.11 -7.25 4.57
C HIS A 97 14.65 -8.55 5.16
N CYS A 98 13.91 -9.19 6.07
CA CYS A 98 14.28 -10.51 6.57
C CYS A 98 14.34 -11.52 5.40
N PRO A 99 15.39 -12.36 5.31
CA PRO A 99 15.52 -13.37 4.27
C PRO A 99 14.46 -14.46 4.40
N ASP A 100 14.12 -14.85 5.63
CA ASP A 100 13.09 -15.86 5.95
C ASP A 100 11.71 -15.23 6.18
N ARG A 101 11.45 -14.04 5.62
CA ARG A 101 10.17 -13.38 5.84
C ARG A 101 9.06 -14.11 5.09
N ARG A 102 7.94 -14.28 5.77
CA ARG A 102 6.66 -14.60 5.13
C ARG A 102 5.89 -13.29 4.95
N VAL A 103 5.09 -13.18 3.90
CA VAL A 103 4.33 -11.98 3.56
C VAL A 103 2.87 -12.35 3.35
N LEU A 104 1.99 -11.77 4.17
CA LEU A 104 0.55 -12.00 4.11
C LEU A 104 0.03 -11.86 2.68
N GLY A 105 -0.58 -12.90 2.14
CA GLY A 105 -1.17 -12.93 0.78
C GLY A 105 -0.19 -12.87 -0.38
N ILE A 106 1.12 -13.02 -0.13
CA ILE A 106 2.16 -12.89 -1.17
C ILE A 106 3.25 -13.98 -1.06
N VAL A 107 3.85 -14.21 0.11
CA VAL A 107 4.98 -15.16 0.27
C VAL A 107 4.74 -16.06 1.47
N ASP A 108 4.45 -17.34 1.25
CA ASP A 108 4.36 -18.40 2.28
C ASP A 108 3.47 -18.05 3.50
N LYS A 109 2.44 -17.22 3.29
CA LYS A 109 1.42 -16.88 4.30
C LYS A 109 0.11 -16.53 3.60
N ASP A 110 -0.94 -17.29 3.86
CA ASP A 110 -2.27 -17.01 3.33
C ASP A 110 -2.76 -15.60 3.68
N GLY A 111 -3.42 -14.97 2.71
CA GLY A 111 -3.83 -13.58 2.73
C GLY A 111 -5.20 -13.30 3.34
N ALA A 112 -5.56 -12.03 3.32
CA ALA A 112 -6.72 -11.48 4.01
C ALA A 112 -8.03 -11.46 3.21
N MET A 113 -8.05 -11.94 1.96
CA MET A 113 -9.30 -12.15 1.23
C MET A 113 -9.96 -13.48 1.65
N ALA A 114 -10.18 -13.66 2.95
CA ALA A 114 -10.87 -14.78 3.57
C ALA A 114 -11.56 -14.35 4.87
N GLU A 115 -12.55 -15.11 5.35
CA GLU A 115 -13.24 -14.78 6.62
C GLU A 115 -12.31 -14.83 7.83
N TYR A 116 -11.25 -15.66 7.79
CA TYR A 116 -10.28 -15.77 8.86
C TYR A 116 -8.85 -15.81 8.34
N ILE A 117 -7.94 -15.19 9.08
CA ILE A 117 -6.49 -15.28 8.86
C ILE A 117 -5.77 -15.55 10.17
N THR A 118 -4.51 -15.96 10.07
CA THR A 118 -3.59 -15.95 11.21
C THR A 118 -2.44 -14.99 10.99
N LEU A 119 -2.02 -14.28 12.03
CA LEU A 119 -0.84 -13.41 12.00
C LEU A 119 -0.13 -13.40 13.35
N PRO A 120 1.21 -13.24 13.39
CA PRO A 120 1.93 -12.98 14.63
C PRO A 120 1.30 -11.81 15.41
N VAL A 121 1.13 -11.97 16.72
CA VAL A 121 0.55 -10.92 17.58
C VAL A 121 1.36 -9.62 17.46
N ASN A 122 2.68 -9.73 17.32
CA ASN A 122 3.58 -8.58 17.17
C ASN A 122 3.52 -7.87 15.81
N ASN A 123 2.73 -8.37 14.86
CA ASN A 123 2.41 -7.73 13.59
C ASN A 123 1.08 -6.96 13.67
N LEU A 124 0.27 -7.19 14.70
CA LEU A 124 -1.04 -6.57 14.84
C LEU A 124 -0.95 -5.21 15.52
N LEU A 125 -1.80 -4.29 15.07
CA LEU A 125 -2.02 -3.01 15.69
C LEU A 125 -3.52 -2.83 15.93
N GLU A 126 -3.86 -2.46 17.16
CA GLU A 126 -5.23 -2.10 17.53
C GLU A 126 -5.70 -0.88 16.73
N VAL A 127 -6.93 -0.94 16.24
CA VAL A 127 -7.59 0.15 15.53
C VAL A 127 -8.41 0.97 16.53
N PRO A 128 -8.07 2.25 16.77
CA PRO A 128 -8.86 3.15 17.62
C PRO A 128 -10.34 3.21 17.19
N GLU A 129 -11.26 3.30 18.15
CA GLU A 129 -12.72 3.34 17.91
C GLU A 129 -13.16 4.48 16.97
N THR A 130 -12.39 5.56 16.89
CA THR A 130 -12.63 6.73 16.04
C THR A 130 -12.36 6.49 14.54
N ILE A 131 -11.76 5.35 14.19
CA ILE A 131 -11.47 4.95 12.81
C ILE A 131 -12.48 3.89 12.38
N THR A 132 -13.22 4.13 11.29
CA THR A 132 -14.17 3.14 10.75
C THR A 132 -13.41 1.98 10.07
N ASP A 133 -14.08 0.85 9.86
CA ASP A 133 -13.45 -0.29 9.18
C ASP A 133 -13.03 0.10 7.74
N GLU A 134 -13.86 0.88 7.05
CA GLU A 134 -13.59 1.36 5.69
C GLU A 134 -12.35 2.25 5.61
N GLU A 135 -12.07 3.04 6.66
CA GLU A 135 -10.83 3.82 6.78
C GLU A 135 -9.64 2.91 7.16
N ALA A 136 -9.84 1.99 8.09
CA ALA A 136 -8.78 1.13 8.62
C ALA A 136 -8.14 0.23 7.56
N VAL A 137 -8.90 -0.22 6.54
CA VAL A 137 -8.37 -0.98 5.38
C VAL A 137 -7.26 -0.21 4.65
N PHE A 138 -7.26 1.13 4.68
CA PHE A 138 -6.20 1.93 4.06
C PHE A 138 -4.90 2.00 4.86
N THR A 139 -4.83 1.39 6.05
CA THR A 139 -3.64 1.50 6.90
C THR A 139 -2.38 1.01 6.18
N GLU A 140 -2.43 -0.15 5.52
CA GLU A 140 -1.29 -0.69 4.77
C GLU A 140 -0.84 0.24 3.63
N PRO A 141 -1.72 0.67 2.71
CA PRO A 141 -1.27 1.50 1.59
C PRO A 141 -0.88 2.93 2.03
N LEU A 142 -1.46 3.45 3.13
CA LEU A 142 -0.98 4.69 3.77
C LEU A 142 0.40 4.48 4.40
N ALA A 143 0.63 3.36 5.07
CA ALA A 143 1.92 3.03 5.67
C ALA A 143 3.00 2.99 4.59
N ALA A 144 2.71 2.39 3.44
CA ALA A 144 3.58 2.43 2.27
C ALA A 144 3.93 3.87 1.85
N ALA A 145 2.98 4.80 1.83
CA ALA A 145 3.25 6.21 1.55
C ALA A 145 4.13 6.88 2.63
N PHE A 146 3.91 6.58 3.91
CA PHE A 146 4.74 7.08 5.01
C PHE A 146 6.20 6.62 4.96
N GLU A 147 6.52 5.52 4.28
CA GLU A 147 7.92 5.08 4.15
C GLU A 147 8.81 6.13 3.46
N ILE A 148 8.25 6.95 2.57
CA ILE A 148 8.98 8.03 1.89
C ILE A 148 9.64 8.95 2.93
N THR A 149 8.91 9.28 3.99
CA THR A 149 9.35 10.20 5.06
C THR A 149 10.49 9.64 5.92
N ARG A 150 10.75 8.33 5.84
CA ARG A 150 11.87 7.67 6.53
C ARG A 150 13.09 7.52 5.63
N GLY A 151 12.87 7.34 4.33
CA GLY A 151 13.94 7.13 3.34
C GLY A 151 14.52 8.42 2.77
N VAL A 152 13.80 9.54 2.82
CA VAL A 152 14.22 10.82 2.24
C VAL A 152 14.03 11.95 3.23
N HIS A 153 15.08 12.74 3.43
CA HIS A 153 15.00 14.00 4.15
C HIS A 153 14.57 15.10 3.18
N ILE A 154 13.36 15.62 3.38
CA ILE A 154 12.77 16.70 2.59
C ILE A 154 12.92 17.99 3.39
N LYS A 155 13.53 19.01 2.80
CA LYS A 155 13.69 20.33 3.43
C LYS A 155 12.42 21.16 3.22
N PRO A 156 12.11 22.12 4.10
CA PRO A 156 10.96 23.01 3.93
C PRO A 156 10.98 23.90 2.68
N THR A 157 12.12 24.00 1.99
CA THR A 157 12.29 24.78 0.76
C THR A 157 12.24 23.92 -0.50
N ASP A 158 12.14 22.59 -0.36
CA ASP A 158 12.24 21.67 -1.50
C ASP A 158 10.98 21.73 -2.36
N LYS A 159 11.15 21.87 -3.67
CA LYS A 159 10.04 21.75 -4.63
C LYS A 159 9.77 20.27 -4.89
N ILE A 160 8.61 19.78 -4.47
CA ILE A 160 8.25 18.36 -4.56
C ILE A 160 7.18 18.12 -5.63
N LEU A 161 7.40 17.10 -6.46
CA LEU A 161 6.42 16.59 -7.41
C LEU A 161 6.09 15.14 -7.10
N VAL A 162 4.80 14.81 -6.99
CA VAL A 162 4.32 13.42 -7.01
C VAL A 162 3.73 13.12 -8.37
N MET A 163 4.20 12.07 -9.02
CA MET A 163 3.76 11.64 -10.35
C MET A 163 2.85 10.41 -10.23
N GLY A 164 1.65 10.52 -10.80
CA GLY A 164 0.66 9.44 -10.85
C GLY A 164 -0.55 9.74 -9.98
N ASP A 165 -1.74 9.68 -10.57
CA ASP A 165 -3.02 9.92 -9.90
C ASP A 165 -3.75 8.62 -9.51
N GLY A 166 -3.04 7.49 -9.52
CA GLY A 166 -3.54 6.25 -8.96
C GLY A 166 -3.60 6.30 -7.43
N LYS A 167 -4.18 5.26 -6.82
CA LYS A 167 -4.32 5.12 -5.36
C LYS A 167 -3.02 5.48 -4.60
N LEU A 168 -1.89 4.88 -4.99
CA LEU A 168 -0.62 5.09 -4.29
C LEU A 168 -0.10 6.52 -4.45
N GLY A 169 -0.23 7.13 -5.62
CA GLY A 169 0.18 8.51 -5.85
C GLY A 169 -0.66 9.53 -5.08
N LEU A 170 -1.98 9.31 -5.01
CA LEU A 170 -2.87 10.08 -4.13
C LEU A 170 -2.46 9.94 -2.67
N LEU A 171 -2.20 8.72 -2.19
CA LEU A 171 -1.78 8.52 -0.80
C LEU A 171 -0.40 9.14 -0.51
N CYS A 172 0.56 9.03 -1.44
CA CYS A 172 1.87 9.65 -1.31
C CYS A 172 1.77 11.17 -1.25
N CYS A 173 0.97 11.80 -2.12
CA CYS A 173 0.81 13.25 -2.09
C CYS A 173 0.11 13.71 -0.80
N LEU A 174 -0.93 13.01 -0.35
CA LEU A 174 -1.64 13.36 0.88
C LEU A 174 -0.74 13.25 2.11
N VAL A 175 0.07 12.19 2.22
CA VAL A 175 1.05 12.02 3.30
C VAL A 175 2.11 13.12 3.27
N LEU A 176 2.69 13.40 2.10
CA LEU A 176 3.71 14.43 1.97
C LEU A 176 3.14 15.84 2.19
N ASN A 177 1.86 16.08 1.87
CA ASN A 177 1.21 17.37 2.05
C ASN A 177 1.06 17.73 3.54
N LEU A 178 1.00 16.74 4.43
CA LEU A 178 1.04 16.96 5.88
C LEU A 178 2.35 17.60 6.35
N LEU A 179 3.43 17.38 5.61
CA LEU A 179 4.79 17.84 5.93
C LEU A 179 5.22 19.02 5.05
N HIS A 180 4.67 19.11 3.83
CA HIS A 180 5.07 20.07 2.81
C HIS A 180 3.88 20.53 1.96
N PRO A 181 3.08 21.51 2.43
CA PRO A 181 1.83 21.95 1.79
C PRO A 181 1.94 22.50 0.35
N ASP A 182 3.16 22.86 -0.09
CA ASP A 182 3.39 23.44 -1.43
C ASP A 182 3.74 22.40 -2.52
N LEU A 183 3.64 21.10 -2.21
CA LEU A 183 3.91 20.06 -3.21
C LEU A 183 2.87 20.04 -4.33
N SER A 184 3.26 19.51 -5.49
CA SER A 184 2.35 19.30 -6.61
C SER A 184 2.13 17.81 -6.89
N LEU A 185 0.88 17.44 -7.19
CA LEU A 185 0.52 16.14 -7.77
C LEU A 185 0.28 16.32 -9.27
N VAL A 186 0.93 15.51 -10.10
CA VAL A 186 0.64 15.44 -11.54
C VAL A 186 -0.07 14.14 -11.91
N GLY A 187 -1.13 14.26 -12.71
CA GLY A 187 -2.00 13.14 -13.12
C GLY A 187 -2.64 13.35 -14.48
N LYS A 188 -3.30 12.32 -15.00
CA LYS A 188 -3.98 12.33 -16.30
C LYS A 188 -5.49 12.53 -16.19
N HIS A 189 -6.06 12.33 -15.00
CA HIS A 189 -7.50 12.21 -14.78
C HIS A 189 -7.99 13.30 -13.83
N GLU A 190 -8.75 14.25 -14.37
CA GLU A 190 -9.23 15.43 -13.65
C GLU A 190 -10.09 15.07 -12.42
N ASP A 191 -10.93 14.03 -12.54
CA ASP A 191 -11.75 13.49 -11.46
C ASP A 191 -10.91 12.97 -10.29
N LYS A 192 -9.79 12.31 -10.55
CA LYS A 192 -8.87 11.84 -9.50
C LYS A 192 -8.10 12.99 -8.87
N LEU A 193 -7.65 13.95 -9.68
CA LEU A 193 -6.99 15.16 -9.17
C LEU A 193 -7.92 16.02 -8.29
N ARG A 194 -9.24 15.98 -8.50
CA ARG A 194 -10.21 16.64 -7.59
C ARG A 194 -10.16 16.08 -6.17
N ILE A 195 -9.86 14.79 -5.98
CA ILE A 195 -9.71 14.19 -4.64
C ILE A 195 -8.57 14.86 -3.87
N ALA A 196 -7.42 15.06 -4.54
CA ALA A 196 -6.27 15.71 -3.93
C ALA A 196 -6.52 17.22 -3.69
N ARG A 197 -7.15 17.92 -4.64
CA ARG A 197 -7.54 19.34 -4.44
C ARG A 197 -8.52 19.53 -3.29
N GLY A 198 -9.46 18.60 -3.12
CA GLY A 198 -10.38 18.59 -1.96
C GLY A 198 -9.66 18.46 -0.61
N GLN A 199 -8.37 18.10 -0.63
CA GLN A 199 -7.51 18.00 0.54
C GLN A 199 -6.32 18.97 0.47
N ASN A 200 -6.52 20.11 -0.22
CA ASN A 200 -5.56 21.22 -0.34
C ASN A 200 -4.23 20.88 -0.99
N VAL A 201 -4.19 19.85 -1.84
CA VAL A 201 -3.00 19.54 -2.66
C VAL A 201 -3.07 20.31 -3.98
N LYS A 202 -1.98 20.98 -4.36
CA LYS A 202 -1.85 21.57 -5.70
C LYS A 202 -1.77 20.46 -6.74
N THR A 203 -2.57 20.56 -7.80
CA THR A 203 -2.61 19.55 -8.86
C THR A 203 -2.31 20.13 -10.23
N ILE A 204 -1.67 19.33 -11.08
CA ILE A 204 -1.31 19.67 -12.45
C ILE A 204 -1.83 18.53 -13.35
N LEU A 205 -2.58 18.87 -14.40
CA LEU A 205 -2.86 17.90 -15.47
C LEU A 205 -1.58 17.66 -16.25
N LEU A 206 -1.29 16.41 -16.59
CA LEU A 206 -0.06 16.01 -17.25
C LEU A 206 0.24 16.82 -18.52
N ASP A 207 -0.79 17.11 -19.31
CA ASP A 207 -0.67 17.88 -20.56
C ASP A 207 -0.24 19.34 -20.32
N ASN A 208 -0.44 19.85 -19.10
CA ASN A 208 -0.04 21.19 -18.66
C ASN A 208 1.28 21.18 -17.86
N LEU A 209 1.93 20.02 -17.70
CA LEU A 209 3.20 19.94 -16.98
C LEU A 209 4.34 20.44 -17.87
N GLU A 210 5.02 21.49 -17.42
CA GLU A 210 6.25 21.94 -18.04
C GLU A 210 7.40 20.96 -17.75
N MET A 211 8.06 20.49 -18.80
CA MET A 211 9.16 19.53 -18.72
C MET A 211 10.48 20.24 -18.44
N GLU A 212 10.62 20.75 -17.21
CA GLU A 212 11.82 21.42 -16.71
C GLU A 212 12.39 20.70 -15.47
N LYS A 213 13.72 20.59 -15.42
CA LYS A 213 14.48 20.04 -14.29
C LYS A 213 14.49 21.01 -13.09
N SER A 214 13.34 21.17 -12.45
CA SER A 214 13.12 22.18 -11.40
C SER A 214 12.75 21.62 -10.03
N TYR A 215 12.51 20.31 -9.91
CA TYR A 215 12.06 19.70 -8.66
C TYR A 215 13.22 19.12 -7.85
N ASP A 216 13.28 19.44 -6.56
CA ASP A 216 14.25 18.86 -5.61
C ASP A 216 13.98 17.39 -5.36
N THR A 217 12.71 17.01 -5.26
CA THR A 217 12.27 15.62 -5.07
C THR A 217 11.12 15.28 -6.02
N VAL A 218 11.26 14.17 -6.75
CA VAL A 218 10.20 13.60 -7.59
C VAL A 218 9.83 12.22 -7.08
N VAL A 219 8.57 12.02 -6.69
CA VAL A 219 8.01 10.72 -6.30
C VAL A 219 7.34 10.09 -7.52
N GLU A 220 7.94 9.02 -8.03
CA GLU A 220 7.42 8.26 -9.15
C GLU A 220 6.47 7.16 -8.64
N SER A 221 5.19 7.27 -8.98
CA SER A 221 4.13 6.33 -8.61
C SER A 221 3.15 6.06 -9.75
N THR A 222 3.61 6.20 -11.00
CA THR A 222 2.78 6.04 -12.20
C THR A 222 2.50 4.58 -12.55
N GLY A 223 3.28 3.63 -12.01
CA GLY A 223 3.17 2.21 -12.32
C GLY A 223 3.59 1.87 -13.75
N SER A 224 4.34 2.74 -14.42
CA SER A 224 4.71 2.61 -15.83
C SER A 224 6.24 2.60 -16.03
N ALA A 225 6.69 1.91 -17.07
CA ALA A 225 8.12 1.89 -17.41
C ALA A 225 8.66 3.26 -17.85
N ASP A 226 7.79 4.13 -18.39
CA ASP A 226 8.12 5.50 -18.79
C ASP A 226 8.26 6.47 -17.60
N GLY A 227 7.65 6.15 -16.47
CA GLY A 227 7.55 7.04 -15.31
C GLY A 227 8.91 7.47 -14.76
N PHE A 228 9.87 6.54 -14.74
CA PHE A 228 11.21 6.83 -14.23
C PHE A 228 11.96 7.82 -15.12
N GLU A 229 11.99 7.61 -16.43
CA GLU A 229 12.67 8.54 -17.34
C GLU A 229 12.03 9.92 -17.36
N MET A 230 10.71 9.99 -17.22
CA MET A 230 10.01 11.25 -17.04
C MET A 230 10.43 11.94 -15.72
N ALA A 231 10.56 11.19 -14.62
CA ALA A 231 11.06 11.74 -13.36
C ALA A 231 12.49 12.31 -13.50
N LEU A 232 13.37 11.66 -14.26
CA LEU A 232 14.73 12.15 -14.55
C LEU A 232 14.76 13.46 -15.35
N LYS A 233 13.70 13.76 -16.12
CA LYS A 233 13.57 15.03 -16.85
C LYS A 233 13.01 16.17 -16.00
N LEU A 234 12.47 15.86 -14.82
CA LEU A 234 11.79 16.81 -13.93
C LEU A 234 12.62 17.11 -12.68
N VAL A 235 13.39 16.15 -12.20
CA VAL A 235 14.31 16.33 -11.07
C VAL A 235 15.47 17.21 -11.49
N ARG A 236 15.83 18.19 -10.64
CA ARG A 236 17.01 19.02 -10.87
C ARG A 236 18.33 18.24 -10.67
N PRO A 237 19.47 18.72 -11.20
CA PRO A 237 20.77 18.20 -10.80
C PRO A 237 20.97 18.23 -9.28
N GLY A 238 21.50 17.14 -8.73
CA GLY A 238 21.65 16.89 -7.29
C GLY A 238 20.33 16.62 -6.55
N GLY A 239 19.22 16.42 -7.26
CA GLY A 239 17.92 16.13 -6.67
C GLY A 239 17.70 14.63 -6.39
N THR A 240 16.53 14.30 -5.86
CA THR A 240 16.15 12.93 -5.47
C THR A 240 14.94 12.42 -6.24
N VAL A 241 15.02 11.18 -6.73
CA VAL A 241 13.87 10.45 -7.28
C VAL A 241 13.50 9.31 -6.34
N VAL A 242 12.25 9.30 -5.87
CA VAL A 242 11.69 8.23 -5.04
C VAL A 242 10.86 7.30 -5.90
N LEU A 243 11.22 6.04 -5.95
CA LEU A 243 10.52 5.01 -6.72
C LEU A 243 9.54 4.25 -5.84
N LYS A 244 8.24 4.40 -6.13
CA LYS A 244 7.14 3.64 -5.51
C LYS A 244 6.60 2.56 -6.43
N SER A 245 6.68 2.75 -7.74
CA SER A 245 6.17 1.79 -8.72
C SER A 245 6.98 0.49 -8.71
N THR A 246 6.27 -0.63 -8.74
CA THR A 246 6.84 -1.94 -9.08
C THR A 246 6.28 -2.37 -10.43
N VAL A 247 7.12 -2.45 -11.44
CA VAL A 247 6.73 -2.89 -12.79
C VAL A 247 7.24 -4.31 -13.05
N ALA A 248 6.35 -5.22 -13.45
CA ALA A 248 6.70 -6.63 -13.68
C ALA A 248 7.53 -6.85 -14.96
N LYS A 249 7.37 -5.96 -15.96
CA LYS A 249 8.14 -5.96 -17.20
C LYS A 249 8.73 -4.56 -17.42
N GLY A 250 10.04 -4.49 -17.47
CA GLY A 250 10.77 -3.25 -17.77
C GLY A 250 11.07 -3.09 -19.26
N ARG A 251 11.72 -1.98 -19.59
CA ARG A 251 12.48 -1.79 -20.83
C ARG A 251 13.91 -1.37 -20.50
N GLU A 252 14.77 -1.27 -21.51
CA GLU A 252 16.07 -0.64 -21.33
C GLU A 252 15.91 0.83 -20.90
N ILE A 253 16.69 1.24 -19.91
CA ILE A 253 16.66 2.58 -19.32
C ILE A 253 18.06 3.18 -19.43
N ASN A 254 18.14 4.44 -19.88
CA ASN A 254 19.39 5.18 -19.88
C ASN A 254 19.72 5.72 -18.48
N LEU A 255 20.78 5.19 -17.85
CA LEU A 255 21.23 5.62 -16.52
C LEU A 255 22.24 6.78 -16.57
N ALA A 256 22.72 7.21 -17.74
CA ALA A 256 23.67 8.31 -17.85
C ALA A 256 23.21 9.61 -17.18
N PRO A 257 21.92 10.02 -17.23
CA PRO A 257 21.44 11.21 -16.53
C PRO A 257 21.66 11.15 -15.02
N LEU A 258 21.61 9.97 -14.40
CA LEU A 258 21.86 9.83 -12.96
C LEU A 258 23.28 10.26 -12.58
N VAL A 259 24.25 9.88 -13.41
CA VAL A 259 25.67 10.18 -13.18
C VAL A 259 25.97 11.63 -13.55
N ILE A 260 25.46 12.11 -14.69
CA ILE A 260 25.73 13.46 -15.19
C ILE A 260 25.14 14.52 -14.25
N ASP A 261 23.93 14.30 -13.77
CA ASP A 261 23.21 15.24 -12.91
C ASP A 261 23.34 14.89 -11.42
N GLU A 262 24.15 13.90 -11.05
CA GLU A 262 24.34 13.44 -9.66
C GLU A 262 23.03 13.18 -8.90
N ILE A 263 22.06 12.53 -9.57
CA ILE A 263 20.72 12.29 -9.02
C ILE A 263 20.75 11.11 -8.03
N THR A 264 20.15 11.29 -6.87
CA THR A 264 19.92 10.22 -5.89
C THR A 264 18.64 9.46 -6.22
N VAL A 265 18.68 8.13 -6.29
CA VAL A 265 17.50 7.28 -6.50
C VAL A 265 17.22 6.45 -5.25
N VAL A 266 16.01 6.54 -4.72
CA VAL A 266 15.59 5.85 -3.48
C VAL A 266 14.41 4.94 -3.77
N GLY A 267 14.54 3.64 -3.48
CA GLY A 267 13.42 2.70 -3.51
C GLY A 267 12.59 2.79 -2.22
N SER A 268 11.26 2.78 -2.34
CA SER A 268 10.35 2.82 -1.19
C SER A 268 9.15 1.90 -1.40
N ARG A 269 8.97 0.91 -0.52
CA ARG A 269 7.93 -0.13 -0.67
C ARG A 269 6.93 -0.12 0.48
N CYS A 270 7.14 -0.95 1.50
CA CYS A 270 6.31 -1.05 2.70
C CYS A 270 6.76 -0.03 3.75
N GLY A 271 5.85 0.46 4.56
CA GLY A 271 6.19 1.41 5.62
C GLY A 271 5.48 1.17 6.93
N PRO A 272 5.63 2.12 7.88
CA PRO A 272 5.18 1.94 9.25
C PRO A 272 3.67 2.17 9.40
N PHE A 273 2.96 1.25 10.04
CA PHE A 273 1.51 1.34 10.24
C PHE A 273 1.10 2.38 11.29
N LYS A 274 1.93 2.59 12.33
CA LYS A 274 1.60 3.54 13.42
C LYS A 274 1.38 4.98 12.93
N PRO A 275 2.23 5.58 12.08
CA PRO A 275 1.94 6.88 11.47
C PRO A 275 0.65 6.90 10.63
N ALA A 276 0.37 5.83 9.87
CA ALA A 276 -0.86 5.72 9.08
C ALA A 276 -2.12 5.74 9.95
N LEU A 277 -2.18 4.91 11.00
CA LEU A 277 -3.29 4.92 11.95
C LEU A 277 -3.47 6.28 12.63
N ARG A 278 -2.37 6.94 13.02
CA ARG A 278 -2.44 8.28 13.63
C ARG A 278 -2.99 9.34 12.66
N ALA A 279 -2.66 9.26 11.38
CA ALA A 279 -3.19 10.18 10.37
C ALA A 279 -4.70 9.98 10.16
N LEU A 280 -5.14 8.72 10.14
CA LEU A 280 -6.56 8.35 10.06
C LEU A 280 -7.34 8.76 11.32
N GLU A 281 -6.78 8.52 12.49
CA GLU A 281 -7.37 8.89 13.79
C GLU A 281 -7.58 10.41 13.89
N ARG A 282 -6.57 11.20 13.47
CA ARG A 282 -6.62 12.66 13.48
C ARG A 282 -7.44 13.26 12.34
N LYS A 283 -7.96 12.44 11.42
CA LYS A 283 -8.64 12.86 10.18
C LYS A 283 -7.80 13.87 9.37
N SER A 284 -6.47 13.77 9.46
CA SER A 284 -5.58 14.64 8.69
C SER A 284 -5.50 14.23 7.22
N ILE A 285 -5.93 13.01 6.90
CA ILE A 285 -6.09 12.48 5.55
C ILE A 285 -7.48 11.83 5.48
N ASP A 286 -8.31 12.25 4.51
CA ASP A 286 -9.57 11.58 4.19
C ASP A 286 -9.36 10.60 3.04
N VAL A 287 -9.41 9.30 3.38
CA VAL A 287 -9.25 8.20 2.41
C VAL A 287 -10.56 7.78 1.77
N ARG A 288 -11.71 8.18 2.32
CA ARG A 288 -13.02 7.70 1.85
C ARG A 288 -13.31 8.04 0.38
N PRO A 289 -12.90 9.21 -0.16
CA PRO A 289 -13.06 9.49 -1.58
C PRO A 289 -12.30 8.53 -2.52
N LEU A 290 -11.34 7.75 -2.01
CA LEU A 290 -10.63 6.74 -2.79
C LEU A 290 -11.43 5.43 -2.90
N ILE A 291 -12.50 5.25 -2.12
CA ILE A 291 -13.34 4.05 -2.16
C ILE A 291 -14.23 4.10 -3.39
N THR A 292 -13.93 3.26 -4.36
CA THR A 292 -14.72 3.07 -5.59
C THR A 292 -15.92 2.15 -5.35
N GLY A 293 -15.81 1.19 -4.42
CA GLY A 293 -16.92 0.33 -4.06
C GLY A 293 -16.60 -0.65 -2.94
N ILE A 294 -17.66 -1.07 -2.26
CA ILE A 294 -17.64 -2.13 -1.27
C ILE A 294 -18.61 -3.20 -1.75
N CYS A 295 -18.14 -4.44 -1.83
CA CYS A 295 -18.89 -5.57 -2.36
C CYS A 295 -18.90 -6.71 -1.34
N PRO A 296 -20.03 -7.37 -1.07
CA PRO A 296 -20.02 -8.59 -0.26
C PRO A 296 -19.22 -9.70 -0.96
N PHE A 297 -18.68 -10.65 -0.20
CA PHE A 297 -17.92 -11.78 -0.74
C PHE A 297 -18.63 -12.52 -1.89
N GLU A 298 -19.96 -12.65 -1.84
CA GLU A 298 -20.76 -13.29 -2.89
C GLU A 298 -20.59 -12.63 -4.27
N ARG A 299 -20.13 -11.36 -4.29
CA ARG A 299 -19.82 -10.59 -5.50
C ARG A 299 -18.32 -10.32 -5.66
N ALA A 300 -17.45 -11.06 -4.97
CA ALA A 300 -16.00 -10.87 -5.02
C ALA A 300 -15.44 -10.94 -6.46
N LYS A 301 -15.98 -11.82 -7.32
CA LYS A 301 -15.61 -11.84 -8.75
C LYS A 301 -15.82 -10.48 -9.43
N GLY A 302 -17.00 -9.89 -9.27
CA GLY A 302 -17.29 -8.55 -9.79
C GLY A 302 -16.49 -7.45 -9.11
N ALA A 303 -16.07 -7.65 -7.86
CA ALA A 303 -15.17 -6.72 -7.17
C ALA A 303 -13.78 -6.66 -7.85
N PHE A 304 -13.24 -7.80 -8.29
CA PHE A 304 -12.00 -7.84 -9.07
C PHE A 304 -12.15 -7.21 -10.45
N GLU A 305 -13.25 -7.50 -11.16
CA GLU A 305 -13.55 -6.87 -12.46
C GLU A 305 -13.61 -5.34 -12.30
N LYS A 306 -14.31 -4.85 -11.27
CA LYS A 306 -14.38 -3.42 -10.94
C LYS A 306 -13.04 -2.82 -10.50
N ALA A 307 -12.15 -3.60 -9.88
CA ALA A 307 -10.81 -3.14 -9.52
C ALA A 307 -9.91 -2.95 -10.75
N GLU A 308 -10.18 -3.66 -11.85
CA GLU A 308 -9.46 -3.54 -13.12
C GLU A 308 -9.98 -2.42 -14.03
N GLU A 309 -11.18 -1.90 -13.74
CA GLU A 309 -11.78 -0.80 -14.51
C GLU A 309 -10.94 0.48 -14.42
N LYS A 310 -10.82 1.17 -15.57
CA LYS A 310 -10.18 2.49 -15.63
C LYS A 310 -10.93 3.47 -14.70
N GLY A 311 -10.18 4.12 -13.82
CA GLY A 311 -10.75 5.06 -12.84
C GLY A 311 -10.89 4.49 -11.44
N SER A 312 -10.89 3.16 -11.30
CA SER A 312 -10.96 2.50 -10.00
C SER A 312 -9.73 2.81 -9.13
N LEU A 313 -9.96 3.03 -7.84
CA LEU A 313 -8.93 3.39 -6.85
C LEU A 313 -8.84 2.34 -5.74
N LYS A 314 -9.94 2.14 -5.00
CA LYS A 314 -10.04 1.10 -3.97
C LYS A 314 -11.38 0.38 -4.08
N VAL A 315 -11.32 -0.92 -4.29
CA VAL A 315 -12.46 -1.83 -4.12
C VAL A 315 -12.22 -2.66 -2.86
N ILE A 316 -13.27 -2.82 -2.06
CA ILE A 316 -13.24 -3.53 -0.77
C ILE A 316 -14.20 -4.73 -0.85
N ILE A 317 -13.74 -5.88 -0.36
CA ILE A 317 -14.55 -7.08 -0.13
C ILE A 317 -15.01 -7.07 1.33
N ASP A 318 -16.32 -7.18 1.54
CA ASP A 318 -16.97 -7.25 2.85
C ASP A 318 -17.26 -8.71 3.23
N PHE A 319 -16.78 -9.11 4.40
CA PHE A 319 -16.93 -10.44 4.99
C PHE A 319 -17.88 -10.46 6.21
N ARG A 320 -18.48 -9.32 6.57
CA ARG A 320 -19.43 -9.20 7.69
C ARG A 320 -20.78 -9.85 7.39
#